data_AF-A0A831KVY7-F1
#
_entry.id   AF-A0A831KVY7-F1
#
_cell.length_a   1.000
_cell.length_b   1.000
_cell.length_c   1.000
_cell.angle_alpha   90.00
_cell.angle_beta   90.00
_cell.angle_gamma   90.00
#
_symmetry.space_group_name_H-M   'P 1'
#
loop_
_entity.id
_entity.type
_entity.pdbx_description
1 polymer ?
#
loop_
_entity_poly.entity_id
_entity_poly.type
_entity_poly.pdbx_seq_one_letter_code
_entity_poly.pdbx_strand_id
1 'polypeptide(L)'
;KRYLGTLRNHFSTLGVNGVNEMIRNFTGDEHDITTPWGHEFACRLLDHVRGRIVAFQEETGRLYNLEATPAEGTTYRLAKEDRRRFPGILQAGTPEKPYYTNSTQFPVGFTDDPFEALERQEALQRRYTGGTVLHLYMSERISSAEACKRLVRRALERFRLPYLTVTPTFSICPKHGYLAGEHKFCPHCDEEILARKRGCAGA
;
A
#
# COMPACT_ATOMS: atom_id res chain seq x y z
N LYS A 1 7.61 30.25 23.36
CA LYS A 1 7.70 30.94 22.04
C LYS A 1 6.86 30.16 21.04
N ARG A 2 5.92 30.80 20.31
CA ARG A 2 5.34 30.22 19.08
C ARG A 2 6.24 30.63 17.92
N TYR A 3 6.84 29.66 17.24
CA TYR A 3 7.83 29.90 16.18
C TYR A 3 7.20 30.30 14.84
N LEU A 4 5.89 30.10 14.69
CA LEU A 4 5.12 30.45 13.50
C LEU A 4 4.12 31.56 13.83
N GLY A 5 4.08 32.59 12.98
CA GLY A 5 3.18 33.73 13.15
C GLY A 5 1.71 33.38 12.93
N THR A 6 1.40 32.54 11.93
CA THR A 6 0.04 32.05 11.68
C THR A 6 0.05 30.61 11.14
N LEU A 7 -1.09 29.92 11.24
CA LEU A 7 -1.32 28.61 10.63
C LEU A 7 -2.18 28.68 9.35
N ARG A 8 -2.33 29.87 8.75
CA ARG A 8 -3.24 30.09 7.61
C ARG A 8 -2.91 29.22 6.39
N ASN A 9 -1.64 28.84 6.23
CA ASN A 9 -1.16 28.00 5.13
C ASN A 9 -0.94 26.53 5.56
N HIS A 10 -1.49 26.10 6.70
CA HIS A 10 -1.37 24.73 7.18
C HIS A 10 -2.70 24.01 7.02
N PHE A 11 -2.67 22.83 6.40
CA PHE A 11 -3.83 21.98 6.25
C PHE A 11 -4.10 21.21 7.55
N SER A 12 -5.39 21.07 7.88
CA SER A 12 -5.87 20.08 8.83
C SER A 12 -6.20 18.80 8.07
N THR A 13 -5.40 17.78 8.27
CA THR A 13 -5.46 16.56 7.46
C THR A 13 -6.49 15.56 7.99
N LEU A 14 -7.36 15.10 7.10
CA LEU A 14 -8.22 13.94 7.34
C LEU A 14 -7.59 12.73 6.67
N GLY A 15 -7.32 11.71 7.48
CA GLY A 15 -6.76 10.44 7.04
C GLY A 15 -7.82 9.33 6.97
N VAL A 16 -7.69 8.46 5.98
CA VAL A 16 -8.45 7.20 5.90
C VAL A 16 -7.51 6.00 5.95
N ASN A 17 -7.97 4.92 6.57
CA ASN A 17 -7.22 3.68 6.71
C ASN A 17 -8.16 2.47 6.81
N GLY A 18 -7.76 1.32 6.26
CA GLY A 18 -8.51 0.06 6.39
C GLY A 18 -9.77 0.00 5.57
N VAL A 19 -9.85 0.71 4.43
CA VAL A 19 -11.07 0.73 3.61
C VAL A 19 -11.40 -0.66 3.06
N ASN A 20 -10.38 -1.48 2.77
CA ASN A 20 -10.59 -2.88 2.41
C ASN A 20 -11.35 -3.65 3.49
N GLU A 21 -10.85 -3.63 4.73
CA GLU A 21 -11.48 -4.35 5.84
C GLU A 21 -12.82 -3.71 6.23
N MET A 22 -12.99 -2.41 6.06
CA MET A 22 -14.28 -1.74 6.23
C MET A 22 -15.33 -2.33 5.27
N ILE A 23 -15.00 -2.49 3.99
CA ILE A 23 -15.90 -3.09 2.98
C ILE A 23 -16.24 -4.53 3.36
N ARG A 24 -15.23 -5.33 3.74
CA ARG A 24 -15.42 -6.72 4.16
C ARG A 24 -16.37 -6.81 5.35
N ASN A 25 -16.15 -6.01 6.40
CA ASN A 25 -17.04 -6.01 7.57
C ASN A 25 -18.44 -5.50 7.24
N PHE A 26 -18.58 -4.48 6.38
CA PHE A 26 -19.87 -3.90 6.00
C PHE A 26 -20.73 -4.88 5.19
N THR A 27 -20.10 -5.72 4.39
CA THR A 27 -20.77 -6.67 3.48
C THR A 27 -20.82 -8.10 4.02
N GLY A 28 -20.31 -8.36 5.23
CA GLY A 28 -20.23 -9.73 5.75
C GLY A 28 -19.27 -10.63 4.95
N ASP A 29 -18.17 -10.04 4.47
CA ASP A 29 -17.10 -10.66 3.67
C ASP A 29 -17.47 -11.04 2.21
N GLU A 30 -18.62 -10.58 1.72
CA GLU A 30 -19.02 -10.80 0.31
C GLU A 30 -18.15 -10.00 -0.67
N HIS A 31 -17.73 -8.80 -0.26
CA HIS A 31 -16.92 -7.92 -1.07
C HIS A 31 -15.69 -7.42 -0.33
N ASP A 32 -14.67 -7.10 -1.11
CA ASP A 32 -13.51 -6.35 -0.69
C ASP A 32 -13.23 -5.24 -1.73
N ILE A 33 -12.18 -4.44 -1.53
CA ILE A 33 -11.87 -3.30 -2.42
C ILE A 33 -11.47 -3.74 -3.85
N THR A 34 -11.20 -5.03 -4.05
CA THR A 34 -10.81 -5.63 -5.33
C THR A 34 -12.02 -6.10 -6.14
N THR A 35 -13.22 -6.08 -5.57
CA THR A 35 -14.45 -6.30 -6.35
C THR A 35 -14.90 -5.00 -7.04
N PRO A 36 -15.61 -5.05 -8.18
CA PRO A 36 -16.20 -3.86 -8.78
C PRO A 36 -17.11 -3.09 -7.80
N TRP A 37 -17.93 -3.82 -7.04
CA TRP A 37 -18.81 -3.25 -6.02
C TRP A 37 -18.01 -2.54 -4.92
N GLY A 38 -17.01 -3.20 -4.34
CA GLY A 38 -16.20 -2.63 -3.27
C GLY A 38 -15.36 -1.45 -3.73
N HIS A 39 -14.87 -1.47 -4.96
CA HIS A 39 -14.17 -0.33 -5.57
C HIS A 39 -15.08 0.89 -5.71
N GLU A 40 -16.29 0.71 -6.23
CA GLU A 40 -17.29 1.78 -6.32
C GLU A 40 -17.68 2.31 -4.93
N PHE A 41 -17.83 1.41 -3.95
CA PHE A 41 -18.12 1.78 -2.57
C PHE A 41 -17.00 2.61 -1.94
N ALA A 42 -15.74 2.23 -2.16
CA ALA A 42 -14.58 3.01 -1.73
C ALA A 42 -14.54 4.39 -2.41
N CYS A 43 -14.84 4.48 -3.70
CA CYS A 43 -14.93 5.75 -4.42
C CYS A 43 -16.01 6.65 -3.79
N ARG A 44 -17.20 6.11 -3.52
CA ARG A 44 -18.31 6.83 -2.87
C ARG A 44 -17.93 7.33 -1.47
N LEU A 45 -17.24 6.52 -0.68
CA LEU A 45 -16.73 6.92 0.64
C LEU A 45 -15.81 8.14 0.50
N LEU A 46 -14.80 8.06 -0.37
CA LEU A 46 -13.84 9.16 -0.56
C LEU A 46 -14.54 10.43 -1.07
N ASP A 47 -15.49 10.32 -1.99
CA ASP A 47 -16.26 11.48 -2.48
C ASP A 47 -17.12 12.10 -1.36
N HIS A 48 -17.71 11.28 -0.50
CA HIS A 48 -18.42 11.76 0.67
C HIS A 48 -17.49 12.53 1.63
N VAL A 49 -16.32 11.98 1.95
CA VAL A 49 -15.33 12.63 2.83
C VAL A 49 -14.86 13.96 2.23
N ARG A 50 -14.64 14.02 0.92
CA ARG A 50 -14.30 15.28 0.23
C ARG A 50 -15.41 16.32 0.34
N GLY A 51 -16.68 15.92 0.18
CA GLY A 51 -17.81 16.82 0.39
C GLY A 51 -17.85 17.38 1.82
N ARG A 52 -17.56 16.55 2.82
CA ARG A 52 -17.45 17.00 4.23
C ARG A 52 -16.28 17.96 4.44
N ILE A 53 -15.13 17.70 3.81
CA ILE A 53 -13.97 18.61 3.84
C ILE A 53 -14.34 19.99 3.32
N VAL A 54 -15.04 20.07 2.17
CA VAL A 54 -15.49 21.36 1.62
C VAL A 54 -16.38 22.10 2.61
N ALA A 55 -17.37 21.42 3.18
CA ALA A 55 -18.26 22.01 4.18
C ALA A 55 -17.48 22.53 5.41
N PHE A 56 -16.50 21.77 5.92
CA PHE A 56 -15.67 22.22 7.05
C PHE A 56 -14.79 23.42 6.70
N GLN A 57 -14.28 23.52 5.46
CA GLN A 57 -13.53 24.69 5.03
C GLN A 57 -14.42 25.93 5.00
N GLU A 58 -15.64 25.83 4.47
CA GLU A 58 -16.62 26.93 4.42
C GLU A 58 -17.04 27.38 5.82
N GLU A 59 -17.31 26.43 6.72
CA GLU A 59 -17.76 26.69 8.08
C GLU A 59 -16.67 27.34 8.95
N THR A 60 -15.43 26.84 8.85
CA THR A 60 -14.37 27.22 9.81
C THR A 60 -13.35 28.22 9.25
N GLY A 61 -13.34 28.43 7.92
CA GLY A 61 -12.32 29.22 7.23
C GLY A 61 -10.90 28.64 7.31
N ARG A 62 -10.75 27.36 7.69
CA ARG A 62 -9.45 26.66 7.74
C ARG A 62 -9.27 25.76 6.52
N LEU A 63 -8.02 25.49 6.16
CA LEU A 63 -7.69 24.57 5.07
C LEU A 63 -7.75 23.12 5.57
N TYR A 64 -8.37 22.24 4.79
CA TYR A 64 -8.45 20.81 5.05
C TYR A 64 -8.10 20.01 3.80
N ASN A 65 -7.49 18.85 3.97
CA ASN A 65 -7.17 17.96 2.86
C ASN A 65 -7.43 16.50 3.23
N LEU A 66 -7.53 15.66 2.20
CA LEU A 66 -7.68 14.21 2.33
C LEU A 66 -6.35 13.55 2.02
N GLU A 67 -5.84 12.73 2.93
CA GLU A 67 -4.55 12.05 2.81
C GLU A 67 -4.70 10.54 2.95
N ALA A 68 -3.95 9.81 2.11
CA ALA A 68 -3.70 8.40 2.31
C ALA A 68 -2.62 8.27 3.38
N THR A 69 -3.05 8.28 4.64
CA THR A 69 -2.15 8.26 5.80
C THR A 69 -1.21 7.05 5.73
N PRO A 70 0.12 7.22 5.84
CA PRO A 70 1.06 6.09 5.81
C PRO A 70 0.81 5.03 6.89
N ALA A 71 0.19 5.44 8.00
CA ALA A 71 -0.34 4.61 9.08
C ALA A 71 0.60 3.51 9.64
N GLU A 72 1.93 3.67 9.50
CA GLU A 72 2.94 2.64 9.79
C GLU A 72 2.75 1.89 11.13
N GLY A 73 2.52 2.61 12.23
CA GLY A 73 2.16 1.99 13.52
C GLY A 73 0.66 1.97 13.81
N THR A 74 -0.11 2.81 13.12
CA THR A 74 -1.54 3.01 13.39
C THR A 74 -2.37 1.85 12.85
N THR A 75 -2.04 1.27 11.69
CA THR A 75 -2.73 0.10 11.12
C THR A 75 -2.81 -1.04 12.13
N TYR A 76 -1.68 -1.37 12.75
CA TYR A 76 -1.55 -2.43 13.73
C TYR A 76 -2.26 -2.10 15.05
N ARG A 77 -2.10 -0.86 15.54
CA ARG A 77 -2.70 -0.40 16.78
C ARG A 77 -4.23 -0.41 16.70
N LEU A 78 -4.81 0.13 15.63
CA LEU A 78 -6.26 0.14 15.41
C LEU A 78 -6.79 -1.29 15.34
N ALA A 79 -6.14 -2.17 14.56
CA ALA A 79 -6.57 -3.55 14.44
C ALA A 79 -6.58 -4.28 15.81
N LYS A 80 -5.54 -4.07 16.63
CA LYS A 80 -5.49 -4.64 17.98
C LYS A 80 -6.59 -4.14 18.91
N GLU A 81 -6.84 -2.82 18.92
CA GLU A 81 -7.86 -2.25 19.80
C GLU A 81 -9.27 -2.66 19.37
N ASP A 82 -9.55 -2.70 18.07
CA ASP A 82 -10.86 -3.11 17.57
C ASP A 82 -11.14 -4.57 17.88
N ARG A 83 -10.14 -5.46 17.76
CA ARG A 83 -10.30 -6.87 18.12
C ARG A 83 -10.71 -7.09 19.58
N ARG A 84 -10.22 -6.24 20.49
CA ARG A 84 -10.61 -6.31 21.91
C ARG A 84 -12.07 -5.91 22.13
N ARG A 85 -12.62 -5.07 21.25
CA ARG A 85 -13.96 -4.48 21.38
C ARG A 85 -15.02 -5.23 20.58
N PHE A 86 -14.63 -5.77 19.43
CA PHE A 86 -15.52 -6.36 18.43
C PHE A 86 -15.06 -7.79 18.11
N PRO A 87 -15.58 -8.80 18.83
CA PRO A 87 -15.33 -10.19 18.51
C PRO A 87 -15.76 -10.51 17.08
N GLY A 88 -14.90 -11.21 16.32
CA GLY A 88 -15.18 -11.60 14.94
C GLY A 88 -14.94 -10.50 13.89
N ILE A 89 -14.42 -9.33 14.27
CA ILE A 89 -14.07 -8.29 13.29
C ILE A 89 -13.06 -8.80 12.26
N LEU A 90 -13.36 -8.57 10.98
CA LEU A 90 -12.53 -9.00 9.86
C LEU A 90 -11.36 -8.04 9.69
N GLN A 91 -10.15 -8.60 9.62
CA GLN A 91 -8.89 -7.87 9.55
C GLN A 91 -7.92 -8.58 8.61
N ALA A 92 -6.88 -7.89 8.14
CA ALA A 92 -5.78 -8.51 7.41
C ALA A 92 -4.70 -9.04 8.38
N GLY A 93 -3.78 -9.85 7.84
CA GLY A 93 -2.68 -10.43 8.61
C GLY A 93 -3.07 -11.66 9.43
N THR A 94 -2.19 -12.08 10.34
CA THR A 94 -2.41 -13.27 11.19
C THR A 94 -3.09 -12.88 12.51
N PRO A 95 -3.61 -13.85 13.29
CA PRO A 95 -4.10 -13.57 14.63
C PRO A 95 -3.07 -12.89 15.54
N GLU A 96 -1.79 -13.20 15.40
CA GLU A 96 -0.70 -12.60 16.18
C GLU A 96 -0.29 -11.24 15.63
N LYS A 97 -0.40 -11.06 14.31
CA LYS A 97 0.03 -9.86 13.59
C LYS A 97 -1.10 -9.24 12.74
N PRO A 98 -2.20 -8.76 13.35
CA PRO A 98 -3.30 -8.20 12.59
C PRO A 98 -3.06 -6.75 12.20
N TYR A 99 -3.49 -6.38 11.01
CA TYR A 99 -3.39 -5.00 10.53
C TYR A 99 -4.59 -4.65 9.65
N TYR A 100 -4.76 -3.35 9.44
CA TYR A 100 -5.65 -2.81 8.41
C TYR A 100 -4.84 -2.41 7.19
N THR A 101 -5.33 -2.76 6.01
CA THR A 101 -4.74 -2.39 4.72
C THR A 101 -4.67 -0.87 4.61
N ASN A 102 -3.53 -0.36 4.15
CA ASN A 102 -3.25 1.07 4.23
C ASN A 102 -4.22 1.88 3.36
N SER A 103 -4.88 2.87 3.95
CA SER A 103 -5.82 3.76 3.24
C SER A 103 -6.82 3.02 2.34
N THR A 104 -6.70 3.19 1.03
CA THR A 104 -7.50 2.49 -0.01
C THR A 104 -6.60 1.66 -0.93
N GLN A 105 -5.44 1.23 -0.44
CA GLN A 105 -4.59 0.30 -1.19
C GLN A 105 -5.26 -1.07 -1.31
N PHE A 106 -4.77 -1.87 -2.26
CA PHE A 106 -5.18 -3.26 -2.36
C PHE A 106 -4.63 -4.09 -1.20
N PRO A 107 -5.32 -5.20 -0.86
CA PRO A 107 -4.74 -6.22 0.00
C PRO A 107 -3.36 -6.65 -0.52
N VAL A 108 -2.48 -7.01 0.40
CA VAL A 108 -1.14 -7.53 0.06
C VAL A 108 -1.30 -8.78 -0.81
N GLY A 109 -0.56 -8.83 -1.92
CA GLY A 109 -0.58 -9.97 -2.85
C GLY A 109 -1.80 -10.01 -3.78
N PHE A 110 -2.55 -8.91 -3.92
CA PHE A 110 -3.70 -8.86 -4.82
C PHE A 110 -3.31 -9.05 -6.30
N THR A 111 -2.31 -8.30 -6.79
CA THR A 111 -1.80 -8.44 -8.16
C THR A 111 -0.30 -8.13 -8.21
N ASP A 112 0.41 -8.88 -9.05
CA ASP A 112 1.81 -8.64 -9.39
C ASP A 112 1.95 -7.79 -10.67
N ASP A 113 0.85 -7.50 -11.38
CA ASP A 113 0.86 -6.62 -12.55
C ASP A 113 0.76 -5.15 -12.10
N PRO A 114 1.84 -4.37 -12.25
CA PRO A 114 1.80 -2.96 -11.88
C PRO A 114 0.82 -2.15 -12.74
N PHE A 115 0.56 -2.53 -13.99
CA PHE A 115 -0.39 -1.79 -14.83
C PHE A 115 -1.83 -2.02 -14.39
N GLU A 116 -2.19 -3.25 -14.03
CA GLU A 116 -3.50 -3.53 -13.41
C GLU A 116 -3.66 -2.73 -12.10
N ALA A 117 -2.62 -2.72 -11.26
CA ALA A 117 -2.63 -1.95 -10.02
C ALA A 117 -2.84 -0.45 -10.29
N LEU A 118 -2.11 0.12 -11.28
CA LEU A 118 -2.22 1.51 -11.70
C LEU A 118 -3.63 1.85 -12.20
N GLU A 119 -4.17 1.06 -13.13
CA GLU A 119 -5.50 1.26 -13.74
C GLU A 119 -6.59 1.30 -12.68
N ARG A 120 -6.56 0.31 -11.78
CA ARG A 120 -7.63 0.15 -10.80
C ARG A 120 -7.49 1.10 -9.62
N GLN A 121 -6.27 1.51 -9.26
CA GLN A 121 -6.07 2.50 -8.20
C GLN A 121 -6.29 3.93 -8.67
N GLU A 122 -6.14 4.25 -9.96
CA GLU A 122 -6.18 5.63 -10.45
C GLU A 122 -7.40 6.42 -9.91
N ALA A 123 -8.60 5.85 -10.00
CA ALA A 123 -9.82 6.51 -9.55
C ALA A 123 -9.78 6.84 -8.04
N LEU A 124 -9.25 5.94 -7.20
CA LEU A 124 -9.15 6.14 -5.75
C LEU A 124 -8.06 7.18 -5.43
N GLN A 125 -6.89 7.02 -6.04
CA GLN A 125 -5.71 7.85 -5.79
C GLN A 125 -5.95 9.33 -6.15
N ARG A 126 -6.71 9.60 -7.21
CA ARG A 126 -7.08 10.96 -7.63
C ARG A 126 -8.02 11.71 -6.70
N ARG A 127 -8.62 11.03 -5.73
CA ARG A 127 -9.53 11.65 -4.74
C ARG A 127 -8.78 12.20 -3.53
N TYR A 128 -7.54 11.78 -3.31
CA TYR A 128 -6.69 12.38 -2.29
C TYR A 128 -6.18 13.75 -2.77
N THR A 129 -6.22 14.74 -1.87
CA THR A 129 -5.87 16.13 -2.16
C THR A 129 -4.67 16.62 -1.36
N GLY A 130 -4.27 15.89 -0.32
CA GLY A 130 -3.07 16.16 0.47
C GLY A 130 -1.87 15.38 -0.05
N GLY A 131 -1.87 14.10 0.26
CA GLY A 131 -0.80 13.17 -0.13
C GLY A 131 -1.35 11.79 -0.37
N THR A 132 -0.81 11.11 -1.38
CA THR A 132 -0.95 9.68 -1.53
C THR A 132 0.26 9.13 -2.28
N VAL A 133 0.55 7.85 -2.12
CA VAL A 133 1.61 7.15 -2.83
C VAL A 133 1.08 5.78 -3.24
N LEU A 134 1.32 5.44 -4.52
CA LEU A 134 1.11 4.08 -4.99
C LEU A 134 2.46 3.36 -5.10
N HIS A 135 2.60 2.25 -4.37
CA HIS A 135 3.78 1.41 -4.42
C HIS A 135 3.63 0.35 -5.51
N LEU A 136 4.52 0.38 -6.49
CA LEU A 136 4.65 -0.67 -7.49
C LEU A 136 5.74 -1.63 -7.03
N TYR A 137 5.33 -2.74 -6.39
CA TYR A 137 6.23 -3.80 -6.00
C TYR A 137 6.57 -4.65 -7.23
N MET A 138 7.86 -4.81 -7.53
CA MET A 138 8.32 -5.66 -8.63
C MET A 138 8.88 -6.96 -8.04
N SER A 139 8.34 -8.10 -8.46
CA SER A 139 8.79 -9.42 -8.00
C SER A 139 10.24 -9.71 -8.41
N GLU A 140 10.70 -9.07 -9.48
CA GLU A 140 12.07 -9.20 -10.00
C GLU A 140 12.82 -7.86 -9.99
N ARG A 141 14.14 -7.96 -10.11
CA ARG A 141 15.01 -6.80 -10.31
C ARG A 141 14.66 -6.13 -11.65
N ILE A 142 14.51 -4.81 -11.64
CA ILE A 142 14.41 -4.06 -12.88
C ILE A 142 15.67 -4.29 -13.72
N SER A 143 15.49 -4.76 -14.94
CA SER A 143 16.57 -5.15 -15.86
C SER A 143 17.58 -4.05 -16.17
N SER A 144 17.18 -2.76 -16.13
CA SER A 144 18.07 -1.63 -16.34
C SER A 144 17.45 -0.31 -15.84
N ALA A 145 18.29 0.71 -15.63
CA ALA A 145 17.82 2.07 -15.33
C ALA A 145 16.91 2.62 -16.45
N GLU A 146 17.21 2.31 -17.72
CA GLU A 146 16.39 2.73 -18.85
C GLU A 146 15.02 2.03 -18.87
N ALA A 147 14.95 0.75 -18.46
CA ALA A 147 13.68 0.07 -18.28
C ALA A 147 12.84 0.71 -17.16
N CYS A 148 13.45 1.05 -16.02
CA CYS A 148 12.77 1.79 -14.94
C CYS A 148 12.23 3.13 -15.44
N LYS A 149 13.07 3.90 -16.15
CA LYS A 149 12.69 5.19 -16.73
C LYS A 149 11.49 5.07 -17.67
N ARG A 150 11.47 4.06 -18.54
CA ARG A 150 10.33 3.81 -19.43
C ARG A 150 9.06 3.42 -18.67
N LEU A 151 9.19 2.60 -17.61
CA LEU A 151 8.06 2.23 -16.75
C LEU A 151 7.46 3.47 -16.09
N VAL A 152 8.28 4.27 -15.40
CA VAL A 152 7.85 5.51 -14.72
C VAL A 152 7.22 6.47 -15.73
N ARG A 153 7.84 6.67 -16.89
CA ARG A 153 7.31 7.53 -17.95
C ARG A 153 5.94 7.07 -18.42
N ARG A 154 5.79 5.79 -18.75
CA ARG A 154 4.49 5.23 -19.20
C ARG A 154 3.42 5.35 -18.13
N ALA A 155 3.77 5.10 -16.86
CA ALA A 155 2.83 5.23 -15.75
C ALA A 155 2.33 6.68 -15.63
N LEU A 156 3.24 7.66 -15.64
CA LEU A 156 2.88 9.09 -15.50
C LEU A 156 2.21 9.69 -16.74
N GLU A 157 2.48 9.16 -17.95
CA GLU A 157 1.84 9.61 -19.19
C GLU A 157 0.42 9.04 -19.35
N ARG A 158 0.17 7.81 -18.87
CA ARG A 158 -1.13 7.13 -19.03
C ARG A 158 -2.08 7.35 -17.86
N PHE A 159 -1.57 7.47 -16.64
CA PHE A 159 -2.37 7.55 -15.42
C PHE A 159 -2.18 8.88 -14.73
N ARG A 160 -3.26 9.44 -14.18
CA ARG A 160 -3.20 10.68 -13.40
C ARG A 160 -2.93 10.39 -11.93
N LEU A 161 -1.81 9.74 -11.65
CA LEU A 161 -1.36 9.43 -10.30
C LEU A 161 -0.44 10.54 -9.78
N PRO A 162 -0.68 11.05 -8.56
CA PRO A 162 0.10 12.17 -8.04
C PRO A 162 1.52 11.77 -7.64
N TYR A 163 1.71 10.53 -7.17
CA TYR A 163 3.01 10.03 -6.73
C TYR A 163 3.05 8.50 -6.76
N LEU A 164 4.15 7.95 -7.29
CA LEU A 164 4.39 6.52 -7.35
C LEU A 164 5.83 6.20 -6.92
N THR A 165 6.03 4.98 -6.45
CA THR A 165 7.36 4.40 -6.22
C THR A 165 7.47 3.07 -6.95
N VAL A 166 8.69 2.73 -7.35
CA VAL A 166 9.00 1.42 -7.94
C VAL A 166 9.96 0.72 -6.99
N THR A 167 9.51 -0.39 -6.41
CA THR A 167 10.23 -1.11 -5.36
C THR A 167 10.56 -2.51 -5.86
N PRO A 168 11.78 -2.75 -6.36
CA PRO A 168 12.22 -4.08 -6.75
C PRO A 168 12.48 -4.96 -5.53
N THR A 169 12.12 -6.24 -5.64
CA THR A 169 12.36 -7.24 -4.60
C THR A 169 13.78 -7.79 -4.70
N PHE A 170 14.44 -7.92 -3.56
CA PHE A 170 15.75 -8.54 -3.42
C PHE A 170 15.82 -9.33 -2.12
N SER A 171 16.70 -10.32 -2.09
CA SER A 171 16.98 -11.14 -0.90
C SER A 171 18.42 -10.94 -0.47
N ILE A 172 18.72 -11.11 0.82
CA ILE A 172 20.08 -11.00 1.36
C ILE A 172 20.50 -12.37 1.88
N CYS A 173 21.56 -12.93 1.29
CA CYS A 173 22.25 -14.08 1.82
C CYS A 173 23.39 -13.62 2.76
N PRO A 174 23.51 -14.17 3.99
CA PRO A 174 24.64 -13.87 4.87
C PRO A 174 26.01 -14.20 4.28
N LYS A 175 26.07 -15.12 3.31
CA LYS A 175 27.31 -15.54 2.64
C LYS A 175 27.55 -14.81 1.31
N HIS A 176 26.54 -14.76 0.44
CA HIS A 176 26.68 -14.26 -0.94
C HIS A 176 26.20 -12.82 -1.13
N GLY A 177 25.64 -12.18 -0.10
CA GLY A 177 25.18 -10.79 -0.18
C GLY A 177 23.85 -10.65 -0.93
N TYR A 178 23.73 -9.62 -1.76
CA TYR A 178 22.50 -9.29 -2.49
C TYR A 178 22.17 -10.32 -3.57
N LEU A 179 20.92 -10.80 -3.55
CA LEU A 179 20.32 -11.68 -4.54
C LEU A 179 19.15 -10.97 -5.22
N ALA A 180 19.04 -11.08 -6.54
CA ALA A 180 17.93 -10.51 -7.29
C ALA A 180 16.64 -11.34 -7.10
N GLY A 181 15.53 -10.69 -6.73
CA GLY A 181 14.24 -11.35 -6.50
C GLY A 181 14.05 -11.90 -5.08
N GLU A 182 12.88 -12.50 -4.85
CA GLU A 182 12.53 -13.16 -3.59
C GLU A 182 13.05 -14.60 -3.56
N HIS A 183 13.91 -14.91 -2.59
CA HIS A 183 14.51 -16.23 -2.38
C HIS A 183 14.39 -16.61 -0.92
N LYS A 184 13.62 -17.67 -0.62
CA LYS A 184 13.55 -18.25 0.75
C LYS A 184 14.87 -18.88 1.17
N PHE A 185 15.59 -19.48 0.22
CA PHE A 185 16.91 -20.06 0.40
C PHE A 185 17.84 -19.52 -0.69
N CYS A 186 19.12 -19.30 -0.36
CA CYS A 186 20.07 -18.75 -1.31
C CYS A 186 20.38 -19.80 -2.40
N PRO A 187 20.09 -19.54 -3.69
CA PRO A 187 20.33 -20.50 -4.76
C PRO A 187 21.82 -20.86 -4.88
N HIS A 188 22.72 -19.92 -4.59
CA HIS A 188 24.17 -20.20 -4.59
C HIS A 188 24.60 -21.08 -3.42
N CYS A 189 24.01 -20.92 -2.22
CA CYS A 189 24.27 -21.85 -1.11
C CYS A 189 23.77 -23.26 -1.45
N ASP A 190 22.60 -23.36 -2.06
CA ASP A 190 22.02 -24.65 -2.44
C ASP A 190 22.88 -25.35 -3.49
N GLU A 191 23.37 -24.64 -4.50
CA GLU A 191 24.33 -25.15 -5.48
C GLU A 191 25.63 -25.64 -4.84
N GLU A 192 26.21 -24.88 -3.89
CA GLU A 192 27.41 -25.30 -3.16
C GLU A 192 27.18 -26.57 -2.32
N ILE A 193 26.02 -26.69 -1.66
CA ILE A 193 25.65 -27.88 -0.89
C ILE A 193 25.48 -29.08 -1.81
N LEU A 194 24.81 -28.89 -2.96
CA LEU A 194 24.64 -29.94 -3.97
C LEU A 194 25.98 -30.39 -4.55
N ALA A 195 26.90 -29.46 -4.84
CA ALA A 195 28.24 -29.77 -5.32
C ALA A 195 29.05 -30.58 -4.30
N ARG A 196 28.98 -30.22 -3.00
CA ARG A 196 29.61 -30.99 -1.91
C ARG A 196 29.04 -32.39 -1.78
N LYS A 197 27.71 -32.55 -1.86
CA LYS A 197 27.06 -33.86 -1.82
C LYS A 197 27.47 -34.74 -3.00
N ARG A 198 27.57 -34.17 -4.20
CA ARG A 198 28.04 -34.89 -5.41
C ARG A 198 29.50 -35.31 -5.29
N GLY A 199 30.36 -34.47 -4.71
CA GLY A 199 31.76 -34.80 -4.46
C GLY A 199 31.96 -35.92 -3.42
N CYS A 200 31.13 -35.99 -2.38
CA CYS A 200 31.19 -37.05 -1.37
C CYS A 200 30.54 -38.37 -1.80
N ALA A 201 29.65 -38.39 -2.79
CA ALA A 201 29.00 -39.60 -3.28
C ALA A 201 29.81 -40.36 -4.36
N GLY A 202 30.92 -39.77 -4.82
CA GLY A 202 31.83 -40.36 -5.82
C GLY A 202 33.18 -40.82 -5.24
N ALA A 203 33.34 -40.84 -3.92
CA ALA A 203 34.47 -41.38 -3.19
C ALA A 203 34.01 -42.57 -2.33
#